data_AF-C0FQ55-F1
#
_entry.id   AF-C0FQ55-F1
#
_cell.length_a   1.000
_cell.length_b   1.000
_cell.length_c   1.000
_cell.angle_alpha   90.00
_cell.angle_beta   90.00
_cell.angle_gamma   90.00
#
_symmetry.space_group_name_H-M   'P 1'
#
loop_
_entity.id
_entity.type
_entity.pdbx_description
1 polymer ?
#
loop_
_entity_poly.entity_id
_entity_poly.type
_entity_poly.pdbx_seq_one_letter_code
_entity_poly.pdbx_strand_id
1 'polypeptide(L)'
;MSAQDNMEKVLRELHVLLSKSNPYERDSNYLVVNKKEMLDILKQLAVCMSEVMDEYELTQQGREQAQRENRKIGEEIINDARAKAEDVYAASVMYTDEALRRILDIMDEANESVKAVYDSMGEKLANERKLVSGDKLELKSLLQDLKDTDKYMGIIEERNKKIAKEKKWKEEDTESSPYAAVKPEIKINRDYFEQQGISFEEPEEEQPEEKTEKAAPEISVNLDSEYFKWKEQEGKEEDSEDEKQPEKKGFFGKFMK
;
A
#
# COMPACT_ATOMS: atom_id res chain seq x y z
N MET A 1 17.86 50.83 -34.09
CA MET A 1 19.08 50.17 -34.60
C MET A 1 19.74 49.58 -33.38
N SER A 2 20.03 48.27 -33.38
CA SER A 2 20.65 47.60 -32.22
C SER A 2 22.06 48.17 -32.02
N ALA A 3 22.56 48.18 -30.77
CA ALA A 3 23.96 48.52 -30.51
C ALA A 3 24.93 47.67 -31.35
N GLN A 4 24.54 46.43 -31.66
CA GLN A 4 25.28 45.53 -32.56
C GLN A 4 25.30 46.03 -34.02
N ASP A 5 24.18 46.56 -34.55
CA ASP A 5 24.13 47.14 -35.89
C ASP A 5 25.05 48.38 -36.00
N ASN A 6 25.13 49.16 -34.93
CA ASN A 6 25.99 50.34 -34.86
C ASN A 6 27.47 49.94 -34.81
N MET A 7 27.82 48.94 -33.99
CA MET A 7 29.16 48.35 -33.96
C MET A 7 29.58 47.83 -35.34
N GLU A 8 28.68 47.14 -36.05
CA GLU A 8 28.96 46.59 -37.39
C GLU A 8 29.22 47.70 -38.41
N LYS A 9 28.51 48.83 -38.33
CA LYS A 9 28.75 50.00 -39.19
C LYS A 9 30.13 50.62 -38.94
N VAL A 10 30.51 50.82 -37.67
CA VAL A 10 31.83 51.37 -37.31
C VAL A 10 32.96 50.44 -37.76
N LEU A 11 32.79 49.12 -37.64
CA LEU A 11 33.75 48.14 -38.15
C LEU A 11 33.85 48.14 -39.68
N ARG A 12 32.73 48.31 -40.40
CA ARG A 12 32.72 48.47 -41.87
C ARG A 12 33.45 49.75 -42.29
N GLU A 13 33.26 50.85 -41.58
CA GLU A 13 33.97 52.11 -41.85
C GLU A 13 35.47 51.99 -41.61
N LEU A 14 35.88 51.36 -40.51
CA LEU A 14 37.30 51.04 -40.23
C LEU A 14 37.91 50.21 -41.36
N HIS A 15 37.21 49.15 -41.79
CA HIS A 15 37.68 48.27 -42.86
C HIS A 15 37.83 49.02 -44.20
N VAL A 16 36.88 49.89 -44.53
CA VAL A 16 36.95 50.75 -45.73
C VAL A 16 38.11 51.73 -45.65
N LEU A 17 38.41 52.29 -44.47
CA LEU A 17 39.52 53.22 -44.27
C LEU A 17 40.87 52.52 -44.46
N LEU A 18 41.04 51.34 -43.87
CA LEU A 18 42.24 50.51 -44.06
C LEU A 18 42.43 50.06 -45.52
N SER A 19 41.32 49.73 -46.21
CA SER A 19 41.36 49.33 -47.63
C SER A 19 41.72 50.48 -48.58
N LYS A 20 41.43 51.72 -48.19
CA LYS A 20 41.71 52.94 -48.99
C LYS A 20 43.06 53.57 -48.70
N SER A 21 43.71 53.24 -47.58
CA SER A 21 45.02 53.78 -47.23
C SER A 21 46.13 53.22 -48.15
N ASN A 22 47.12 54.05 -48.45
CA ASN A 22 48.27 53.66 -49.27
C ASN A 22 49.30 52.88 -48.43
N PRO A 23 49.93 51.84 -49.01
CA PRO A 23 51.05 51.15 -48.36
C PRO A 23 52.24 52.09 -48.19
N TYR A 24 53.00 51.88 -47.13
CA TYR A 24 54.20 52.65 -46.83
C TYR A 24 55.31 52.33 -47.82
N GLU A 25 55.96 53.35 -48.35
CA GLU A 25 56.90 53.23 -49.48
C GLU A 25 58.09 52.30 -49.23
N ARG A 26 58.45 52.05 -47.96
CA ARG A 26 59.58 51.18 -47.61
C ARG A 26 59.20 49.73 -47.33
N ASP A 27 57.93 49.47 -46.99
CA ASP A 27 57.45 48.14 -46.61
C ASP A 27 55.94 48.04 -46.86
N SER A 28 55.54 47.08 -47.69
CA SER A 28 54.13 46.83 -48.03
C SER A 28 53.26 46.39 -46.84
N ASN A 29 53.86 46.04 -45.70
CA ASN A 29 53.16 45.61 -44.48
C ASN A 29 52.70 46.77 -43.59
N TYR A 30 53.14 48.00 -43.86
CA TYR A 30 52.73 49.18 -43.09
C TYR A 30 51.82 50.07 -43.94
N LEU A 31 50.80 50.65 -43.33
CA LEU A 31 49.81 51.52 -43.98
C LEU A 31 49.90 52.93 -43.40
N VAL A 32 49.82 53.93 -44.29
CA VAL A 32 49.78 55.34 -43.86
C VAL A 32 48.32 55.74 -43.69
N VAL A 33 47.93 55.98 -42.43
CA VAL A 33 46.55 56.35 -42.07
C VAL A 33 46.53 57.71 -41.39
N ASN A 34 45.46 58.48 -41.61
CA ASN A 34 45.23 59.73 -40.90
C ASN A 34 44.97 59.45 -39.41
N LYS A 35 45.89 59.92 -38.57
CA LYS A 35 45.83 59.73 -37.11
C LYS A 35 44.52 60.22 -36.49
N LYS A 36 43.92 61.31 -36.98
CA LYS A 36 42.70 61.88 -36.38
C LYS A 36 41.47 61.03 -36.71
N GLU A 37 41.29 60.67 -37.98
CA GLU A 37 40.17 59.85 -38.44
C GLU A 37 40.21 58.45 -37.81
N MET A 38 41.39 57.85 -37.72
CA MET A 38 41.55 56.54 -37.09
C MET A 38 41.24 56.58 -35.59
N LEU A 39 41.66 57.64 -34.89
CA LEU A 39 41.35 57.80 -33.47
C LEU A 39 39.86 58.06 -33.21
N ASP A 40 39.17 58.79 -34.08
CA ASP A 40 37.75 59.06 -33.91
C ASP A 40 36.88 57.81 -34.18
N ILE A 41 37.23 56.98 -35.17
CA ILE A 41 36.58 55.68 -35.39
C ILE A 41 36.83 54.74 -34.21
N LEU A 42 38.04 54.73 -33.66
CA LEU A 42 38.36 53.92 -32.47
C LEU A 42 37.56 54.36 -31.24
N LYS A 43 37.36 55.67 -31.04
CA LYS A 43 36.50 56.18 -29.95
C LYS A 43 35.04 55.76 -30.15
N GLN A 44 34.52 55.87 -31.38
CA GLN A 44 33.16 55.43 -31.69
C GLN A 44 32.99 53.92 -31.47
N LEU A 45 34.00 53.12 -31.83
CA LEU A 45 33.99 51.68 -31.58
C LEU A 45 33.94 51.37 -30.08
N ALA A 46 34.70 52.10 -29.26
CA ALA A 46 34.70 51.93 -27.81
C ALA A 46 33.32 52.22 -27.21
N VAL A 47 32.64 53.27 -27.67
CA VAL A 47 31.27 53.62 -27.22
C VAL A 47 30.25 52.56 -27.65
N CYS A 48 30.29 52.11 -28.90
CA CYS A 48 29.39 51.04 -29.36
C CYS A 48 29.65 49.72 -28.62
N MET A 49 30.90 49.44 -28.22
CA MET A 49 31.24 48.24 -27.45
C MET A 49 30.66 48.28 -26.04
N SER A 50 30.69 49.44 -25.35
CA SER A 50 30.01 49.57 -24.06
C SER A 50 28.49 49.40 -24.18
N GLU A 51 27.87 49.97 -25.21
CA GLU A 51 26.41 49.85 -25.42
C GLU A 51 25.98 48.39 -25.65
N VAL A 52 26.75 47.60 -26.42
CA VAL A 52 26.47 46.17 -26.62
C VAL A 52 26.64 45.37 -25.33
N MET A 53 27.65 45.70 -24.53
CA MET A 53 27.85 45.06 -23.23
C MET A 53 26.66 45.35 -22.29
N ASP A 54 26.19 46.59 -22.25
CA ASP A 54 25.03 46.99 -21.43
C ASP A 54 23.74 46.28 -21.88
N GLU A 55 23.48 46.19 -23.20
CA GLU A 55 22.32 45.45 -23.74
C GLU A 55 22.40 43.96 -23.38
N TYR A 56 23.59 43.36 -23.45
CA TYR A 56 23.81 41.95 -23.09
C TYR A 56 23.57 41.69 -21.61
N GLU A 57 24.10 42.55 -20.73
CA GLU A 57 23.87 42.45 -19.28
C GLU A 57 22.38 42.60 -18.93
N LEU A 58 21.69 43.55 -19.55
CA LEU A 58 20.24 43.73 -19.35
C LEU A 58 19.45 42.50 -19.82
N THR A 59 19.82 41.93 -20.97
CA THR A 59 19.18 40.72 -21.51
C THR A 59 19.41 39.52 -20.61
N GLN A 60 20.63 39.35 -20.07
CA GLN A 60 20.95 38.29 -19.13
C GLN A 60 20.21 38.44 -17.81
N GLN A 61 20.19 39.65 -17.24
CA GLN A 61 19.44 39.93 -16.02
C GLN A 61 17.93 39.70 -16.20
N GLY A 62 17.37 40.12 -17.34
CA GLY A 62 15.96 39.88 -17.68
C GLY A 62 15.65 38.40 -17.81
N ARG A 63 16.52 37.62 -18.45
CA ARG A 63 16.39 36.17 -18.55
C ARG A 63 16.46 35.50 -17.18
N GLU A 64 17.41 35.90 -16.33
CA GLU A 64 17.58 35.33 -15.00
C GLU A 64 16.38 35.66 -14.11
N GLN A 65 15.87 36.89 -14.17
CA GLN A 65 14.66 37.28 -13.45
C GLN A 65 13.44 36.48 -13.91
N ALA A 66 13.21 36.38 -15.22
CA ALA A 66 12.12 35.57 -15.77
C ALA A 66 12.25 34.09 -15.36
N GLN A 67 13.47 33.55 -15.32
CA GLN A 67 13.70 32.18 -14.86
C GLN A 67 13.38 32.00 -13.37
N ARG A 68 13.70 32.98 -12.52
CA ARG A 68 13.35 32.93 -11.10
C ARG A 68 11.84 33.01 -10.89
N GLU A 69 11.14 33.87 -11.63
CA GLU A 69 9.68 33.98 -11.57
C GLU A 69 9.00 32.69 -12.04
N ASN A 70 9.47 32.11 -13.14
CA ASN A 70 8.97 30.82 -13.64
C ASN A 70 9.19 29.68 -12.62
N ARG A 71 10.32 29.68 -11.91
CA ARG A 71 10.56 28.69 -10.84
C ARG A 71 9.59 28.87 -9.68
N LYS A 72 9.35 30.10 -9.21
CA LYS A 72 8.40 30.38 -8.13
C LYS A 72 6.98 29.96 -8.50
N ILE A 73 6.53 30.29 -9.70
CA ILE A 73 5.21 29.88 -10.20
C ILE A 73 5.13 28.36 -10.32
N GLY A 74 6.19 27.72 -10.82
CA GLY A 74 6.26 26.26 -10.90
C GLY A 74 6.19 25.59 -9.53
N GLU A 75 6.89 26.13 -8.53
CA GLU A 75 6.84 25.66 -7.14
C GLU A 75 5.45 25.84 -6.52
N GLU A 76 4.79 26.97 -6.77
CA GLU A 76 3.43 27.22 -6.30
C GLU A 76 2.43 26.22 -6.89
N ILE A 77 2.52 25.93 -8.19
CA ILE A 77 1.68 24.93 -8.85
C ILE A 77 1.90 23.54 -8.24
N ILE A 78 3.15 23.16 -8.00
CA ILE A 78 3.47 21.86 -7.39
C ILE A 78 2.93 21.80 -5.95
N ASN A 79 3.06 22.87 -5.18
CA ASN A 79 2.56 22.93 -3.82
C ASN A 79 1.02 22.88 -3.75
N ASP A 80 0.32 23.57 -4.64
CA ASP A 80 -1.15 23.48 -4.76
C ASP A 80 -1.60 22.08 -5.18
N ALA A 81 -0.93 21.47 -6.16
CA ALA A 81 -1.20 20.10 -6.56
C ALA A 81 -0.97 19.11 -5.41
N ARG A 82 0.07 19.34 -4.60
CA ARG A 82 0.37 18.53 -3.42
C ARG A 82 -0.72 18.69 -2.35
N ALA A 83 -1.14 19.91 -2.04
CA ALA A 83 -2.21 20.17 -1.07
C ALA A 83 -3.51 19.46 -1.50
N LYS A 84 -3.88 19.56 -2.78
CA LYS A 84 -5.06 18.85 -3.32
C LYS A 84 -4.92 17.33 -3.24
N ALA A 85 -3.73 16.79 -3.50
CA ALA A 85 -3.49 15.35 -3.37
C ALA A 85 -3.61 14.88 -1.90
N GLU A 86 -3.10 15.69 -0.97
CA GLU A 86 -3.23 15.45 0.48
C GLU A 86 -4.71 15.50 0.92
N ASP A 87 -5.49 16.46 0.42
CA ASP A 87 -6.93 16.55 0.70
C ASP A 87 -7.71 15.34 0.18
N VAL A 88 -7.44 14.90 -1.05
CA VAL A 88 -8.08 13.70 -1.64
C VAL A 88 -7.69 12.45 -0.85
N TYR A 89 -6.43 12.33 -0.45
CA TYR A 89 -5.98 11.23 0.39
C TYR A 89 -6.68 11.24 1.75
N ALA A 90 -6.73 12.39 2.43
CA ALA A 90 -7.44 12.53 3.70
C ALA A 90 -8.93 12.17 3.58
N ALA A 91 -9.61 12.65 2.52
CA ALA A 91 -11.00 12.30 2.26
C ALA A 91 -11.20 10.80 2.04
N SER A 92 -10.27 10.14 1.33
CA SER A 92 -10.34 8.69 1.11
C SER A 92 -10.20 7.91 2.41
N VAL A 93 -9.26 8.30 3.27
CA VAL A 93 -9.04 7.66 4.58
C VAL A 93 -10.26 7.87 5.48
N MET A 94 -10.79 9.09 5.56
CA MET A 94 -12.00 9.38 6.34
C MET A 94 -13.20 8.59 5.84
N TYR A 95 -13.39 8.49 4.52
CA TYR A 95 -14.47 7.70 3.95
C TYR A 95 -14.34 6.21 4.29
N THR A 96 -13.13 5.66 4.23
CA THR A 96 -12.90 4.27 4.63
C THR A 96 -13.11 4.04 6.12
N ASP A 97 -12.71 4.97 6.99
CA ASP A 97 -12.98 4.89 8.43
C ASP A 97 -14.48 4.91 8.72
N GLU A 98 -15.23 5.79 8.06
CA GLU A 98 -16.69 5.84 8.20
C GLU A 98 -17.37 4.56 7.70
N ALA A 99 -16.91 4.01 6.56
CA ALA A 99 -17.44 2.75 6.04
C ALA A 99 -17.17 1.58 7.01
N LEU A 100 -15.98 1.50 7.59
CA LEU A 100 -15.63 0.48 8.58
C LEU A 100 -16.47 0.62 9.85
N ARG A 101 -16.69 1.84 10.35
CA ARG A 101 -17.58 2.08 11.50
C ARG A 101 -19.01 1.61 11.23
N ARG A 102 -19.56 1.92 10.05
CA ARG A 102 -20.90 1.45 9.68
C ARG A 102 -20.99 -0.09 9.63
N ILE A 103 -19.93 -0.76 9.21
CA ILE A 103 -19.89 -2.23 9.23
C ILE A 103 -19.91 -2.75 10.67
N LEU A 104 -19.15 -2.13 11.58
CA LEU A 104 -19.17 -2.48 13.00
C LEU A 104 -20.57 -2.28 13.61
N ASP A 105 -21.21 -1.14 13.34
CA ASP A 105 -22.57 -0.86 13.82
C ASP A 105 -23.57 -1.94 13.34
N ILE A 106 -23.48 -2.36 12.07
CA ILE A 106 -24.32 -3.43 11.53
C ILE A 106 -24.01 -4.77 12.20
N MET A 107 -22.74 -5.08 12.50
CA MET A 107 -22.38 -6.31 13.20
C MET A 107 -22.95 -6.32 14.62
N ASP A 108 -22.89 -5.20 15.33
CA ASP A 108 -23.45 -5.07 16.67
C ASP A 108 -24.96 -5.20 16.65
N GLU A 109 -25.66 -4.53 15.72
CA GLU A 109 -27.11 -4.67 15.53
C GLU A 109 -27.50 -6.12 15.20
N ALA A 110 -26.76 -6.77 14.32
CA ALA A 110 -26.97 -8.18 14.00
C ALA A 110 -26.79 -9.07 15.24
N ASN A 111 -25.76 -8.82 16.05
CA ASN A 111 -25.49 -9.58 17.27
C ASN A 111 -26.61 -9.39 18.32
N GLU A 112 -27.07 -8.15 18.51
CA GLU A 112 -28.22 -7.85 19.38
C GLU A 112 -29.49 -8.55 18.89
N SER A 113 -29.74 -8.54 17.58
CA SER A 113 -30.91 -9.21 16.99
C SER A 113 -30.89 -10.73 17.23
N VAL A 114 -29.72 -11.37 17.07
CA VAL A 114 -29.54 -12.81 17.33
C VAL A 114 -29.75 -13.11 18.80
N LYS A 115 -29.21 -12.27 19.69
CA LYS A 115 -29.39 -12.41 21.14
C LYS A 115 -30.88 -12.30 21.53
N ALA A 116 -31.60 -11.34 20.97
CA ALA A 116 -33.04 -11.18 21.22
C ALA A 116 -33.84 -12.42 20.75
N VAL A 117 -33.50 -12.98 19.58
CA VAL A 117 -34.11 -14.23 19.10
C VAL A 117 -33.79 -15.38 20.06
N TYR A 118 -32.54 -15.51 20.49
CA TYR A 118 -32.11 -16.55 21.44
C TYR A 118 -32.86 -16.46 22.76
N ASP A 119 -32.98 -15.26 23.33
CA ASP A 119 -33.71 -15.01 24.57
C ASP A 119 -35.20 -15.36 24.42
N SER A 120 -35.83 -14.93 23.31
CA SER A 120 -37.24 -15.25 23.03
C SER A 120 -37.49 -16.75 22.84
N MET A 121 -36.53 -17.45 22.23
CA MET A 121 -36.58 -18.90 22.05
C MET A 121 -36.39 -19.62 23.38
N GLY A 122 -35.47 -19.13 24.22
CA GLY A 122 -35.26 -19.61 25.58
C GLY A 122 -36.53 -19.50 26.43
N GLU A 123 -37.23 -18.38 26.36
CA GLU A 123 -38.49 -18.17 27.08
C GLU A 123 -39.60 -19.13 26.60
N LYS A 124 -39.77 -19.28 25.27
CA LYS A 124 -40.73 -20.23 24.69
C LYS A 124 -40.43 -21.66 25.12
N LEU A 125 -39.17 -22.09 25.06
CA LEU A 125 -38.76 -23.42 25.52
C LEU A 125 -39.01 -23.63 27.02
N ALA A 126 -38.79 -22.60 27.84
CA ALA A 126 -39.08 -22.68 29.27
C ALA A 126 -40.59 -22.83 29.53
N ASN A 127 -41.43 -22.15 28.76
CA ASN A 127 -42.90 -22.25 28.87
C ASN A 127 -43.40 -23.62 28.42
N GLU A 128 -42.94 -24.12 27.27
CA GLU A 128 -43.24 -25.49 26.81
C GLU A 128 -42.79 -26.54 27.82
N ARG A 129 -41.61 -26.37 28.41
CA ARG A 129 -41.12 -27.26 29.47
C ARG A 129 -42.03 -27.26 30.70
N LYS A 130 -42.55 -26.11 31.10
CA LYS A 130 -43.52 -26.00 32.22
C LYS A 130 -44.82 -26.71 31.87
N LEU A 131 -45.35 -26.52 30.65
CA LEU A 131 -46.57 -27.18 30.18
C LEU A 131 -46.40 -28.70 30.19
N VAL A 132 -45.35 -29.22 29.55
CA VAL A 132 -45.03 -30.66 29.53
C VAL A 132 -44.81 -31.20 30.95
N SER A 133 -44.22 -30.41 31.84
CA SER A 133 -44.07 -30.80 33.24
C SER A 133 -45.41 -30.85 33.98
N GLY A 134 -46.35 -29.97 33.67
CA GLY A 134 -47.72 -29.97 34.18
C GLY A 134 -48.48 -31.20 33.70
N ASP A 135 -48.50 -31.44 32.38
CA ASP A 135 -49.13 -32.61 31.76
C ASP A 135 -48.58 -33.92 32.34
N LYS A 136 -47.27 -33.98 32.60
CA LYS A 136 -46.64 -35.13 33.26
C LYS A 136 -47.17 -35.34 34.68
N LEU A 137 -47.40 -34.28 35.44
CA LEU A 137 -47.95 -34.37 36.79
C LEU A 137 -49.42 -34.78 36.77
N GLU A 138 -50.22 -34.22 35.86
CA GLU A 138 -51.62 -34.62 35.65
C GLU A 138 -51.72 -36.10 35.27
N LEU A 139 -50.89 -36.55 34.32
CA LEU A 139 -50.84 -37.97 33.93
C LEU A 139 -50.44 -38.86 35.10
N LYS A 140 -49.48 -38.42 35.93
CA LYS A 140 -49.08 -39.16 37.13
C LYS A 140 -50.22 -39.22 38.16
N SER A 141 -50.97 -38.13 38.33
CA SER A 141 -52.16 -38.10 39.21
C SER A 141 -53.23 -39.06 38.72
N LEU A 142 -53.55 -39.02 37.41
CA LEU A 142 -54.53 -39.92 36.82
C LEU A 142 -54.12 -41.39 36.97
N LEU A 143 -52.83 -41.71 36.76
CA LEU A 143 -52.28 -43.04 37.00
C LEU A 143 -52.41 -43.49 38.46
N GLN A 144 -52.37 -42.56 39.41
CA GLN A 144 -52.52 -42.86 40.83
C GLN A 144 -53.94 -43.27 41.21
N ASP A 145 -54.93 -42.77 40.47
CA ASP A 145 -56.36 -43.06 40.66
C ASP A 145 -56.81 -44.37 39.99
N LEU A 146 -55.96 -45.00 39.17
CA LEU A 146 -56.26 -46.30 38.55
C LEU A 146 -56.21 -47.44 39.58
N LYS A 147 -56.91 -48.55 39.30
CA LYS A 147 -57.03 -49.66 40.27
C LYS A 147 -55.71 -50.40 40.54
N ASP A 148 -54.81 -50.45 39.57
CA ASP A 148 -53.52 -51.17 39.64
C ASP A 148 -52.32 -50.21 39.67
N THR A 149 -52.40 -49.12 40.45
CA THR A 149 -51.39 -48.04 40.52
C THR A 149 -49.96 -48.54 40.70
N ASP A 150 -49.74 -49.46 41.65
CA ASP A 150 -48.39 -49.91 42.02
C ASP A 150 -47.68 -50.65 40.88
N LYS A 151 -48.45 -51.42 40.09
CA LYS A 151 -47.92 -52.17 38.95
C LYS A 151 -47.43 -51.24 37.85
N TYR A 152 -48.20 -50.20 37.52
CA TYR A 152 -47.84 -49.27 36.45
C TYR A 152 -46.72 -48.31 36.87
N MET A 153 -46.73 -47.86 38.13
CA MET A 153 -45.63 -47.04 38.67
C MET A 153 -44.29 -47.79 38.65
N GLY A 154 -44.27 -49.08 39.01
CA GLY A 154 -43.06 -49.91 38.92
C GLY A 154 -42.50 -50.02 37.50
N ILE A 155 -43.36 -50.19 36.48
CA ILE A 155 -42.95 -50.25 35.06
C ILE A 155 -42.32 -48.91 34.61
N ILE A 156 -42.90 -47.79 35.04
CA ILE A 156 -42.41 -46.44 34.70
C ILE A 156 -41.04 -46.18 35.35
N GLU A 157 -40.87 -46.54 36.62
CA GLU A 157 -39.60 -46.39 37.33
C GLU A 157 -38.49 -47.25 36.73
N GLU A 158 -38.79 -48.50 36.37
CA GLU A 158 -37.83 -49.38 35.70
C GLU A 158 -37.40 -48.81 34.34
N ARG A 159 -38.35 -48.28 33.56
CA ARG A 159 -38.09 -47.61 32.29
C ARG A 159 -37.22 -46.36 32.48
N ASN A 160 -37.53 -45.51 33.45
CA ASN A 160 -36.77 -44.31 33.77
C ASN A 160 -35.32 -44.64 34.19
N LYS A 161 -35.13 -45.72 34.97
CA LYS A 161 -33.81 -46.21 35.36
C LYS A 161 -32.99 -46.70 34.16
N LYS A 162 -33.62 -47.36 33.18
CA LYS A 162 -32.96 -47.77 31.92
C LYS A 162 -32.55 -46.56 31.08
N ILE A 163 -33.43 -45.57 30.92
CA ILE A 163 -33.15 -44.33 30.19
C ILE A 163 -32.00 -43.54 30.83
N ALA A 164 -31.97 -43.44 32.16
CA ALA A 164 -30.89 -42.75 32.88
C ALA A 164 -29.53 -43.42 32.67
N LYS A 165 -29.49 -44.77 32.63
CA LYS A 165 -28.28 -45.52 32.30
C LYS A 165 -27.84 -45.26 30.85
N GLU A 166 -28.75 -45.35 29.88
CA GLU A 166 -28.45 -45.09 28.46
C GLU A 166 -27.90 -43.68 28.21
N LYS A 167 -28.41 -42.66 28.92
CA LYS A 167 -27.87 -41.29 28.83
C LYS A 167 -26.42 -41.20 29.32
N LYS A 168 -26.11 -41.83 30.46
CA LYS A 168 -24.73 -41.86 30.99
C LYS A 168 -23.76 -42.56 30.05
N TRP A 169 -24.16 -43.71 29.49
CA TRP A 169 -23.32 -44.43 28.52
C TRP A 169 -23.02 -43.59 27.26
N LYS A 170 -24.00 -42.80 26.78
CA LYS A 170 -23.80 -41.93 25.61
C LYS A 170 -22.91 -40.71 25.89
N GLU A 171 -22.97 -40.14 27.09
CA GLU A 171 -22.07 -39.05 27.50
C GLU A 171 -20.62 -39.55 27.62
N GLU A 172 -20.42 -40.75 28.16
CA GLU A 172 -19.09 -41.36 28.38
C GLU A 172 -18.40 -41.78 27.07
N ASP A 173 -19.13 -42.28 26.07
CA ASP A 173 -18.60 -42.61 24.73
C ASP A 173 -18.11 -41.38 23.93
N THR A 174 -18.47 -40.16 24.35
CA THR A 174 -18.09 -38.93 23.64
C THR A 174 -16.74 -38.37 24.12
N GLU A 175 -16.21 -38.81 25.26
CA GLU A 175 -15.06 -38.15 25.92
C GLU A 175 -13.68 -38.83 25.75
N SER A 176 -13.53 -39.97 25.07
CA SER A 176 -12.19 -40.58 24.95
C SER A 176 -11.96 -41.37 23.66
N SER A 177 -11.39 -40.71 22.64
CA SER A 177 -10.75 -41.43 21.53
C SER A 177 -9.39 -41.98 21.98
N PRO A 178 -9.11 -43.30 21.83
CA PRO A 178 -7.89 -43.95 22.32
C PRO A 178 -6.59 -43.48 21.63
N TYR A 179 -6.68 -42.65 20.60
CA TYR A 179 -5.53 -42.11 19.87
C TYR A 179 -5.01 -40.76 20.39
N ALA A 180 -5.72 -40.10 21.32
CA ALA A 180 -5.30 -38.80 21.86
C ALA A 180 -3.99 -38.86 22.67
N ALA A 181 -3.60 -40.05 23.14
CA ALA A 181 -2.40 -40.25 23.97
C ALA A 181 -1.16 -40.71 23.17
N VAL A 182 -1.27 -40.97 21.86
CA VAL A 182 -0.15 -41.47 21.05
C VAL A 182 0.49 -40.30 20.30
N LYS A 183 1.60 -39.77 20.82
CA LYS A 183 2.48 -38.87 20.05
C LYS A 183 3.20 -39.69 18.97
N PRO A 184 3.08 -39.37 17.67
CA PRO A 184 3.83 -40.07 16.64
C PRO A 184 5.33 -39.71 16.73
N GLU A 185 6.18 -40.70 16.99
CA GLU A 185 7.64 -40.55 16.88
C GLU A 185 8.07 -40.73 15.41
N ILE A 186 8.53 -39.66 14.77
CA ILE A 186 9.11 -39.73 13.42
C ILE A 186 10.62 -39.96 13.58
N LYS A 187 11.10 -41.18 13.29
CA LYS A 187 12.54 -41.48 13.26
C LYS A 187 13.07 -41.21 11.85
N ILE A 188 13.89 -40.17 11.71
CA ILE A 188 14.51 -39.77 10.44
C ILE A 188 15.81 -40.57 10.23
N ASN A 189 15.97 -41.17 9.06
CA ASN A 189 17.15 -41.97 8.71
C ASN A 189 18.30 -41.04 8.28
N ARG A 190 19.25 -40.78 9.18
CA ARG A 190 20.36 -39.83 9.01
C ARG A 190 21.24 -40.14 7.78
N ASP A 191 21.57 -41.40 7.57
CA ASP A 191 22.48 -41.85 6.49
C ASP A 191 21.97 -41.54 5.07
N TYR A 192 20.64 -41.39 4.92
CA TYR A 192 20.03 -41.07 3.62
C TYR A 192 20.33 -39.62 3.18
N PHE A 193 20.33 -38.67 4.12
CA PHE A 193 20.55 -37.25 3.82
C PHE A 193 22.03 -36.94 3.53
N GLU A 194 22.93 -37.63 4.24
CA GLU A 194 24.38 -37.49 4.05
C GLU A 194 24.81 -37.97 2.65
N GLN A 195 24.22 -39.06 2.14
CA GLN A 195 24.50 -39.55 0.77
C GLN A 195 23.99 -38.63 -0.33
N GLN A 196 22.95 -37.84 -0.06
CA GLN A 196 22.39 -36.86 -1.01
C GLN A 196 23.07 -35.48 -0.89
N GLY A 197 24.10 -35.34 -0.05
CA GLY A 197 24.88 -34.10 0.10
C GLY A 197 24.13 -32.97 0.79
N ILE A 198 23.06 -33.27 1.54
CA ILE A 198 22.27 -32.28 2.27
C ILE A 198 22.78 -32.27 3.72
N SER A 199 23.33 -31.14 4.17
CA SER A 199 23.75 -30.97 5.57
C SER A 199 22.52 -30.96 6.48
N PHE A 200 22.48 -31.86 7.46
CA PHE A 200 21.44 -31.92 8.48
C PHE A 200 21.77 -30.90 9.58
N GLU A 201 20.96 -29.86 9.72
CA GLU A 201 21.06 -28.88 10.80
C GLU A 201 20.08 -29.32 11.90
N GLU A 202 20.60 -29.64 13.08
CA GLU A 202 19.79 -30.07 14.23
C GLU A 202 18.84 -28.94 14.66
N PRO A 203 17.53 -29.20 14.84
CA PRO A 203 16.66 -28.23 15.48
C PRO A 203 17.05 -28.12 16.96
N GLU A 204 17.34 -26.90 17.41
CA GLU A 204 17.51 -26.57 18.82
C GLU A 204 16.32 -27.07 19.65
N GLU A 205 16.61 -27.71 20.77
CA GLU A 205 15.63 -28.18 21.73
C GLU A 205 14.88 -26.98 22.35
N GLU A 206 13.67 -26.70 21.88
CA GLU A 206 12.73 -25.86 22.63
C GLU A 206 12.30 -26.60 23.91
N GLN A 207 12.67 -26.02 25.06
CA GLN A 207 12.19 -26.46 26.36
C GLN A 207 10.66 -26.35 26.43
N PRO A 208 9.97 -27.33 27.04
CA PRO A 208 8.52 -27.30 27.15
C PRO A 208 8.10 -26.25 28.19
N GLU A 209 7.45 -25.18 27.74
CA GLU A 209 6.70 -24.30 28.62
C GLU A 209 5.56 -25.05 29.33
N GLU A 210 5.49 -24.81 30.62
CA GLU A 210 4.56 -25.36 31.58
C GLU A 210 3.13 -24.89 31.26
N LYS A 211 2.21 -25.83 31.03
CA LYS A 211 0.79 -25.55 30.78
C LYS A 211 0.11 -25.10 32.06
N THR A 212 -0.27 -23.83 32.14
CA THR A 212 -1.37 -23.37 33.01
C THR A 212 -2.59 -22.96 32.18
N GLU A 213 -3.62 -23.79 32.33
CA GLU A 213 -5.06 -23.47 32.38
C GLU A 213 -5.69 -22.45 31.40
N LYS A 214 -6.51 -23.03 30.50
CA LYS A 214 -7.83 -22.58 30.01
C LYS A 214 -8.17 -21.08 30.17
N ALA A 215 -8.06 -20.34 29.06
CA ALA A 215 -8.95 -19.22 28.74
C ALA A 215 -9.21 -19.20 27.23
N ALA A 216 -10.36 -18.64 26.83
CA ALA A 216 -10.93 -18.65 25.48
C ALA A 216 -9.93 -18.28 24.35
N PRO A 217 -10.11 -18.77 23.12
CA PRO A 217 -9.21 -18.41 22.02
C PRO A 217 -9.37 -16.92 21.68
N GLU A 218 -8.41 -16.10 22.11
CA GLU A 218 -8.16 -14.79 21.50
C GLU A 218 -7.46 -15.01 20.17
N ILE A 219 -8.17 -14.73 19.08
CA ILE A 219 -7.59 -14.68 17.74
C ILE A 219 -6.86 -13.34 17.62
N SER A 220 -5.60 -13.28 18.06
CA SER A 220 -4.74 -12.15 17.75
C SER A 220 -4.17 -12.32 16.34
N VAL A 221 -4.81 -11.68 15.36
CA VAL A 221 -4.28 -11.62 13.98
C VAL A 221 -3.10 -10.64 13.98
N ASN A 222 -1.87 -11.16 13.87
CA ASN A 222 -0.69 -10.31 13.72
C ASN A 222 -0.55 -9.89 12.25
N LEU A 223 -1.32 -8.86 11.86
CA LEU A 223 -1.45 -8.36 10.48
C LEU A 223 -0.16 -7.72 9.93
N ASP A 224 0.80 -7.38 10.80
CA ASP A 224 2.00 -6.63 10.42
C ASP A 224 3.19 -7.52 9.99
N SER A 225 3.17 -8.85 10.18
CA SER A 225 4.35 -9.65 9.78
C SER A 225 4.35 -10.06 8.31
N GLU A 226 3.18 -10.21 7.69
CA GLU A 226 3.06 -10.62 6.28
C GLU A 226 3.04 -9.43 5.31
N TYR A 227 2.46 -8.29 5.73
CA TYR A 227 2.39 -7.08 4.91
C TYR A 227 3.78 -6.47 4.63
N PHE A 228 4.70 -6.50 5.62
CA PHE A 228 6.02 -5.92 5.47
C PHE A 228 7.01 -6.82 4.72
N LYS A 229 6.80 -8.15 4.74
CA LYS A 229 7.65 -9.10 3.98
C LYS A 229 7.44 -9.02 2.47
N TRP A 230 6.21 -8.76 2.03
CA TRP A 230 5.92 -8.63 0.60
C TRP A 230 6.47 -7.33 -0.01
N LYS A 231 6.45 -6.22 0.75
CA LYS A 231 7.03 -4.93 0.31
C LYS A 231 8.56 -4.95 0.18
N GLU A 232 9.26 -5.79 0.94
CA GLU A 232 10.72 -5.92 0.85
C GLU A 232 11.18 -6.81 -0.32
N GLN A 233 10.31 -7.69 -0.83
CA GLN A 233 10.61 -8.53 -2.00
C GLN A 233 10.36 -7.80 -3.33
N GLU A 234 9.32 -6.97 -3.45
CA GLU A 234 9.12 -6.17 -4.69
C GLU A 234 10.16 -5.05 -4.86
N GLY A 235 10.82 -4.60 -3.79
CA GLY A 235 11.85 -3.55 -3.86
C GLY A 235 13.23 -4.01 -4.32
N LYS A 236 13.46 -5.31 -4.57
CA LYS A 236 14.78 -5.86 -4.91
C LYS A 236 14.89 -6.52 -6.29
N GLU A 237 13.82 -6.60 -7.07
CA GLU A 237 13.84 -7.24 -8.41
C GLU A 237 13.72 -6.27 -9.60
N GLU A 238 13.56 -4.96 -9.41
CA GLU A 238 13.43 -4.00 -10.54
C GLU A 238 14.72 -3.23 -10.91
N ASP A 239 15.86 -3.49 -10.27
CA ASP A 239 17.14 -2.83 -10.60
C ASP A 239 18.18 -3.83 -11.14
N SER A 240 17.93 -4.41 -12.32
CA SER A 240 19.00 -4.84 -13.24
C SER A 240 18.47 -5.27 -14.61
N GLU A 241 19.08 -4.66 -15.64
CA GLU A 241 19.22 -5.13 -17.03
C GLU A 241 18.27 -4.59 -18.13
N ASP A 242 18.68 -3.40 -18.60
CA ASP A 242 19.27 -3.16 -19.92
C ASP A 242 18.41 -2.91 -21.18
N GLU A 243 18.87 -1.88 -21.90
CA GLU A 243 18.35 -1.33 -23.13
C GLU A 243 18.32 -2.36 -24.28
N LYS A 244 17.24 -2.34 -25.08
CA LYS A 244 17.31 -2.54 -26.55
C LYS A 244 16.00 -2.12 -27.24
N GLN A 245 16.04 -0.97 -27.91
CA GLN A 245 15.32 -0.79 -29.19
C GLN A 245 16.04 -1.60 -30.30
N PRO A 246 15.46 -1.92 -31.48
CA PRO A 246 14.35 -1.23 -32.16
C PRO A 246 13.34 -2.15 -32.92
N GLU A 247 12.24 -1.57 -33.41
CA GLU A 247 11.89 -1.47 -34.85
C GLU A 247 10.39 -1.34 -35.14
N LYS A 248 10.10 -0.43 -36.06
CA LYS A 248 8.80 -0.06 -36.61
C LYS A 248 8.19 -1.21 -37.43
N LYS A 249 6.92 -1.54 -37.20
CA LYS A 249 5.98 -1.94 -38.27
C LYS A 249 4.61 -1.33 -38.02
N GLY A 250 4.21 -0.44 -38.92
CA GLY A 250 2.89 0.17 -38.92
C GLY A 250 1.81 -0.81 -39.35
N PHE A 251 0.60 -0.60 -38.83
CA PHE A 251 -0.64 -1.07 -39.43
C PHE A 251 -1.68 0.06 -39.35
N PHE A 252 -1.71 0.85 -40.43
CA PHE A 252 -2.91 1.55 -40.86
C PHE A 252 -3.88 0.50 -41.42
N GLY A 253 -5.15 0.49 -40.99
CA GLY A 253 -6.13 -0.40 -41.60
C GLY A 253 -7.46 -0.56 -40.88
N LYS A 254 -8.23 0.53 -40.77
CA LYS A 254 -9.65 0.63 -41.21
C LYS A 254 -10.53 -0.63 -41.04
N PHE A 255 -11.60 -0.55 -40.26
CA PHE A 255 -12.96 -0.85 -40.74
C PHE A 255 -14.05 -0.30 -39.81
N MET A 256 -15.01 0.38 -40.42
CA MET A 256 -16.29 0.83 -39.86
C MET A 256 -17.15 -0.36 -39.39
N LYS A 257 -17.96 -0.19 -38.35
CA LYS A 257 -19.43 -0.08 -38.47
C LYS A 257 -20.03 0.49 -37.19
#